data_AF-A0A956G3S5-F1
#
_entry.id   AF-A0A956G3S5-F1
#
_cell.length_a   1.000
_cell.length_b   1.000
_cell.length_c   1.000
_cell.angle_alpha   90.00
_cell.angle_beta   90.00
_cell.angle_gamma   90.00
#
_symmetry.space_group_name_H-M   'P 1'
#
loop_
_entity.id
_entity.type
_entity.pdbx_description
1 polymer ?
#
loop_
_entity_poly.entity_id
_entity_poly.type
_entity_poly.pdbx_seq_one_letter_code
_entity_poly.pdbx_strand_id
1 'polypeptide(L)' 'MARERFSRRAAVHVTAKVHEDVPSLRTGEIARKVAIALWLGARREDFRLVHFSIQSNHLHLIVEASDWRALSRG' A
#
# COMPACT_ATOMS: atom_id res chain seq x y z
N MET A 1 -12.39 11.15 8.36
CA MET A 1 -13.21 10.20 7.57
C MET A 1 -13.04 8.81 8.18
N ALA A 2 -14.13 8.12 8.52
CA ALA A 2 -14.08 6.77 9.09
C ALA A 2 -13.92 5.74 7.96
N ARG A 3 -13.05 4.74 8.15
CA ARG A 3 -12.83 3.66 7.20
C ARG A 3 -13.96 2.65 7.33
N GLU A 4 -14.69 2.39 6.25
CA GLU A 4 -15.78 1.41 6.23
C GLU A 4 -15.24 0.00 6.50
N ARG A 5 -15.88 -0.75 7.40
CA ARG A 5 -15.45 -2.10 7.76
C ARG A 5 -16.08 -3.10 6.79
N PHE A 6 -15.26 -3.88 6.11
CA PHE A 6 -15.71 -4.98 5.25
C PHE A 6 -15.38 -6.34 5.88
N SER A 7 -16.18 -7.37 5.54
CA SER A 7 -16.14 -8.72 6.13
C SER A 7 -15.71 -9.85 5.18
N ARG A 8 -15.28 -9.53 3.96
CA ARG A 8 -14.82 -10.50 2.94
C ARG A 8 -13.60 -9.98 2.18
N ARG A 9 -12.90 -10.87 1.45
CA ARG A 9 -11.85 -10.50 0.49
C ARG A 9 -12.35 -9.40 -0.44
N ALA A 10 -11.94 -8.17 -0.18
CA ALA A 10 -12.32 -6.99 -0.95
C ALA A 10 -11.08 -6.38 -1.57
N ALA A 11 -11.19 -5.95 -2.83
CA ALA A 11 -10.21 -5.07 -3.44
C ALA A 11 -10.39 -3.67 -2.85
N VAL A 12 -9.34 -3.15 -2.22
CA VAL A 12 -9.34 -1.85 -1.56
C VAL A 12 -8.27 -0.97 -2.18
N HIS A 13 -8.65 0.27 -2.52
CA HIS A 13 -7.71 1.31 -2.89
C HIS A 13 -7.18 2.01 -1.62
N VAL A 14 -5.88 1.97 -1.44
CA VAL A 14 -5.18 2.62 -0.33
C VAL A 14 -4.28 3.72 -0.87
N THR A 15 -4.35 4.89 -0.26
CA THR A 15 -3.39 5.98 -0.48
C THR A 15 -2.60 6.21 0.78
N ALA A 16 -1.27 6.30 0.65
CA ALA A 16 -0.37 6.66 1.73
C ALA A 16 0.46 7.87 1.30
N LYS A 17 0.41 8.94 2.11
CA LYS A 17 1.20 10.16 1.90
C LYS A 17 2.46 10.08 2.76
N VAL A 18 3.61 10.42 2.19
CA VAL A 18 4.86 10.51 2.97
C VAL A 18 4.99 11.85 3.68
N HIS A 19 5.83 11.91 4.70
CA HIS A 19 6.13 13.14 5.41
C HIS A 19 6.77 14.18 4.47
N GLU A 20 6.64 15.46 4.83
CA GLU A 20 7.02 16.59 3.97
C GLU A 20 8.53 16.64 3.68
N ASP A 21 9.34 16.15 4.62
CA ASP A 21 10.81 16.09 4.50
C ASP A 21 11.32 14.90 3.66
N VAL A 22 10.42 14.07 3.14
CA VAL A 22 10.81 12.93 2.30
C VAL A 22 11.01 13.40 0.86
N PRO A 23 12.19 13.16 0.27
CA PRO A 23 12.41 13.47 -1.14
C PRO A 23 11.44 12.72 -2.04
N SER A 24 11.28 13.19 -3.28
CA SER A 24 10.36 12.56 -4.24
C SER A 24 10.55 11.05 -4.34
N LEU A 25 9.47 10.29 -4.13
CA LEU A 25 9.50 8.83 -4.24
C LEU A 25 9.76 8.35 -5.67
N ARG A 26 9.67 9.24 -6.67
CA ARG A 26 9.98 8.96 -8.07
C ARG A 26 11.47 9.05 -8.39
N THR A 27 12.32 9.44 -7.44
CA THR A 27 13.77 9.31 -7.61
C THR A 27 14.12 7.82 -7.73
N GLY A 28 15.00 7.46 -8.66
CA GLY A 28 15.21 6.05 -9.04
C GLY A 28 15.58 5.13 -7.87
N GLU A 29 16.42 5.60 -6.95
CA GLU A 29 16.80 4.85 -5.76
C GLU A 29 15.63 4.66 -4.78
N ILE A 30 14.88 5.73 -4.48
CA ILE A 30 13.74 5.66 -3.57
C ILE A 30 12.63 4.80 -4.18
N ALA A 31 12.32 4.99 -5.47
CA ALA A 31 11.34 4.19 -6.18
C ALA A 31 11.67 2.69 -6.12
N ARG A 32 12.95 2.34 -6.29
CA ARG A 32 13.42 0.96 -6.19
C ARG A 32 13.27 0.41 -4.77
N LYS A 33 13.66 1.17 -3.75
CA LYS A 33 13.51 0.79 -2.33
C LYS A 33 12.04 0.55 -1.96
N VAL A 34 11.15 1.45 -2.39
CA VAL A 34 9.69 1.32 -2.21
C VAL A 34 9.17 0.07 -2.90
N ALA A 35 9.53 -0.16 -4.16
CA ALA A 35 9.09 -1.34 -4.91
C ALA A 35 9.53 -2.66 -4.24
N ILE A 36 10.76 -2.72 -3.72
CA ILE A 36 11.27 -3.87 -2.97
C ILE A 36 10.47 -4.07 -1.68
N ALA A 37 10.25 -3.00 -0.90
CA ALA A 37 9.49 -3.08 0.35
C ALA A 37 8.05 -3.56 0.11
N LEU A 38 7.39 -3.02 -0.91
CA LEU A 38 6.06 -3.46 -1.33
C LEU A 38 6.06 -4.93 -1.75
N TRP A 39 7.07 -5.37 -2.50
CA TRP A 39 7.18 -6.77 -2.92
C TRP A 39 7.36 -7.73 -1.73
N LEU A 40 8.18 -7.36 -0.75
CA LEU A 40 8.38 -8.15 0.47
C LEU A 40 7.11 -8.21 1.34
N GLY A 41 6.34 -7.11 1.41
CA GLY A 41 5.06 -7.07 2.14
C GLY A 41 3.86 -7.65 1.39
N ALA A 42 3.99 -7.92 0.08
CA ALA A 42 2.87 -8.25 -0.81
C ALA A 42 2.25 -9.64 -0.60
N ARG A 43 2.88 -10.53 0.17
CA ARG A 43 2.53 -11.96 0.21
C ARG A 43 2.25 -12.44 1.62
N ARG A 44 0.98 -12.37 2.02
CA ARG A 44 0.43 -13.01 3.21
C ARG A 44 -0.85 -13.75 2.86
N GLU A 45 -1.25 -14.75 3.64
CA GLU A 45 -2.49 -15.51 3.35
C GLU A 45 -3.75 -14.64 3.46
N ASP A 46 -3.69 -13.63 4.32
CA ASP A 46 -4.77 -12.71 4.67
C ASP A 46 -4.73 -11.37 3.92
N PHE A 47 -3.65 -11.09 3.17
CA PHE A 47 -3.38 -9.82 2.51
C PHE A 47 -2.51 -9.99 1.26
N ARG A 48 -2.92 -9.36 0.15
CA ARG A 48 -2.21 -9.40 -1.13
C ARG A 48 -2.16 -8.02 -1.78
N LEU A 49 -0.96 -7.60 -2.20
CA LEU A 49 -0.81 -6.46 -3.09
C LEU A 49 -1.08 -6.89 -4.54
N VAL A 50 -2.02 -6.22 -5.21
CA VAL A 50 -2.41 -6.51 -6.60
C VAL A 50 -1.72 -5.55 -7.56
N HIS A 51 -1.73 -4.26 -7.23
CA HIS A 51 -1.14 -3.21 -8.06
C HIS A 51 -0.64 -2.06 -7.19
N PHE A 52 0.38 -1.34 -7.67
CA PHE A 52 0.83 -0.11 -7.03
C PHE A 52 1.27 0.94 -8.05
N SER A 53 1.17 2.21 -7.67
CA SER A 53 1.70 3.35 -8.40
C SER A 53 2.42 4.29 -7.43
N ILE A 54 3.61 4.75 -7.84
CA ILE A 54 4.46 5.66 -7.07
C ILE A 54 4.32 7.07 -7.65
N GLN A 55 3.78 7.98 -6.86
CA GLN A 55 3.79 9.42 -7.14
C GLN A 55 4.93 10.10 -6.38
N SER A 56 5.11 11.41 -6.56
CA SER A 56 6.20 12.15 -5.91
C SER A 56 6.13 12.07 -4.39
N ASN A 57 4.94 12.14 -3.80
CA ASN A 57 4.72 12.16 -2.35
C ASN A 57 3.60 11.21 -1.87
N HIS A 58 3.08 10.36 -2.77
CA HIS A 58 2.02 9.41 -2.46
C HIS A 58 2.32 8.04 -3.05
N LEU A 59 1.84 7.01 -2.36
CA LEU A 59 1.70 5.65 -2.86
C LEU A 59 0.22 5.35 -3.05
N HIS A 60 -0.13 4.83 -4.23
CA HIS A 60 -1.45 4.31 -4.52
C HIS A 60 -1.35 2.79 -4.63
N LEU A 61 -2.08 2.08 -3.79
CA LEU A 61 -2.04 0.62 -3.70
C LEU A 61 -3.43 0.06 -3.95
N ILE A 62 -3.51 -1.02 -4.73
CA ILE A 62 -4.69 -1.88 -4.80
C ILE A 62 -4.35 -3.17 -4.08
N VAL A 63 -5.08 -3.48 -3.02
CA VAL A 63 -4.83 -4.64 -2.17
C VAL A 63 -6.09 -5.47 -1.99
N GLU A 64 -5.93 -6.78 -1.88
CA GLU A 64 -6.97 -7.70 -1.43
C GLU A 64 -6.69 -8.06 0.03
N ALA A 65 -7.63 -7.80 0.92
CA ALA A 65 -7.50 -8.17 2.34
C ALA A 65 -8.73 -8.96 2.79
N SER A 66 -8.52 -9.98 3.64
CA SER A 66 -9.60 -10.83 4.16
C SER A 66 -10.55 -10.10 5.11
N ASP A 67 -10.04 -9.14 5.87
CA ASP A 67 -10.79 -8.27 6.76
C ASP A 67 -10.05 -6.93 6.98
N TRP A 68 -10.66 -6.05 7.78
CA TRP A 68 -10.07 -4.76 8.13
C TRP A 68 -8.77 -4.87 8.95
N ARG A 69 -8.61 -5.92 9.76
CA ARG A 69 -7.42 -6.12 10.60
C ARG A 69 -6.23 -6.51 9.73
N ALA A 70 -6.44 -7.41 8.78
CA ALA A 70 -5.46 -7.79 7.78
C ALA A 70 -5.00 -6.57 6.97
N LEU A 71 -5.95 -5.71 6.57
CA LEU A 71 -5.67 -4.45 5.88
C LEU A 71 -4.88 -3.45 6.74
N SER A 72 -5.16 -3.34 8.03
CA SER A 72 -4.45 -2.43 8.94
C SER A 72 -3.03 -2.89 9.30
N ARG A 73 -2.71 -4.17 9.12
CA ARG A 73 -1.37 -4.74 9.34
C ARG A 73 -0.53 -4.80 8.06
N GLY A 74 -1.10 -4.45 6.91
CA GLY A 74 -0.45 -4.49 5.60
C GLY A 74 0.38 -3.24 5.34
#